data_AF-A0A7C5IV22-F1
#
_entry.id   AF-A0A7C5IV22-F1
#
_cell.length_a   1.000
_cell.length_b   1.000
_cell.length_c   1.000
_cell.angle_alpha   90.00
_cell.angle_beta   90.00
_cell.angle_gamma   90.00
#
_symmetry.space_group_name_H-M   'P 1'
#
loop_
_entity.id
_entity.type
_entity.pdbx_description
1 polymer ?
#
loop_
_entity_poly.entity_id
_entity_poly.type
_entity_poly.pdbx_seq_one_letter_code
_entity_poly.pdbx_strand_id
1 'polypeptide(L)'
;MRRAGGALAVTAGVLGILAAQLMFVLDGIDSTPESKNFVTFVAIELGAVLLSFLTAASGAVSMSVQSKIPGALLIVAAIMAAFLGGPPVALFMAVALAGGVLVLIGDNRQEQGAPVQKA
;
A
#
# COMPACT_ATOMS: atom_id res chain seq x y z
N MET A 1 13.63 12.31 -0.14
CA MET A 1 13.17 11.04 0.48
C MET A 1 11.78 10.59 0.01
N ARG A 2 10.93 11.53 -0.42
CA ARG A 2 9.55 11.26 -0.81
C ARG A 2 9.36 10.32 -2.01
N ARG A 3 10.15 10.50 -3.07
CA ARG A 3 10.16 9.61 -4.24
C ARG A 3 10.58 8.18 -3.87
N ALA A 4 11.55 8.01 -2.97
CA ALA A 4 11.96 6.70 -2.49
C ALA A 4 10.87 6.02 -1.64
N GLY A 5 10.22 6.78 -0.74
CA GLY A 5 9.09 6.28 0.05
C GLY A 5 7.88 5.89 -0.80
N GLY A 6 7.54 6.72 -1.81
CA GLY A 6 6.50 6.41 -2.79
C GLY A 6 6.83 5.16 -3.61
N ALA A 7 8.09 4.99 -4.03
CA ALA A 7 8.52 3.81 -4.80
C ALA A 7 8.38 2.53 -3.98
N LEU A 8 8.85 2.57 -2.73
CA LEU A 8 8.69 1.47 -1.79
C LEU A 8 7.22 1.11 -1.60
N ALA A 9 6.34 2.10 -1.42
CA ALA A 9 4.92 1.85 -1.24
C ALA A 9 4.23 1.29 -2.48
N VAL A 10 4.61 1.74 -3.69
CA VAL A 10 4.11 1.16 -4.95
C VAL A 10 4.54 -0.29 -5.07
N THR A 11 5.84 -0.58 -4.93
CA THR A 11 6.37 -1.93 -5.08
C THR A 11 5.77 -2.87 -4.04
N ALA A 12 5.71 -2.43 -2.77
CA ALA A 12 5.12 -3.21 -1.70
C ALA A 12 3.61 -3.42 -1.90
N GLY A 13 2.87 -2.40 -2.35
CA GLY A 13 1.44 -2.52 -2.65
C GLY A 13 1.16 -3.49 -3.79
N VAL A 14 1.94 -3.44 -4.88
CA VAL A 14 1.83 -4.39 -6.00
C VAL A 14 2.16 -5.82 -5.56
N LEU A 15 3.22 -6.01 -4.79
CA LEU A 15 3.56 -7.33 -4.22
C LEU A 15 2.49 -7.82 -3.24
N GLY A 16 1.84 -6.91 -2.50
CA GLY A 16 0.68 -7.21 -1.67
C GLY A 16 -0.51 -7.76 -2.46
N ILE A 17 -0.79 -7.20 -3.65
CA ILE A 17 -1.82 -7.74 -4.55
C ILE A 17 -1.46 -9.17 -4.99
N LEU A 18 -0.21 -9.42 -5.39
CA LEU A 18 0.22 -10.76 -5.77
C LEU A 18 0.12 -11.74 -4.59
N ALA A 19 0.47 -11.30 -3.37
CA ALA A 19 0.38 -12.10 -2.16
C ALA A 19 -1.08 -12.46 -1.82
N ALA A 20 -2.01 -11.52 -1.96
CA ALA A 20 -3.44 -11.77 -1.78
C ALA A 20 -3.95 -12.82 -2.78
N GLN A 21 -3.60 -12.67 -4.07
CA GLN A 21 -3.98 -13.65 -5.09
C GLN A 21 -3.40 -15.06 -4.82
N LEU A 22 -2.14 -15.12 -4.36
CA LEU A 22 -1.52 -16.39 -3.98
C LEU A 22 -2.23 -17.01 -2.78
N MET A 23 -2.59 -16.20 -1.77
CA MET A 23 -3.31 -16.67 -0.60
C MET A 23 -4.72 -17.16 -0.97
N PHE A 24 -5.44 -16.44 -1.84
CA PHE A 24 -6.74 -16.86 -2.36
C PHE A 24 -6.69 -18.25 -3.03
N VAL A 25 -5.63 -18.52 -3.81
CA VAL A 25 -5.44 -19.83 -4.43
C VAL A 25 -5.12 -20.91 -3.39
N LEU A 26 -4.24 -20.62 -2.43
CA LEU A 26 -3.85 -21.58 -1.39
C LEU A 26 -5.03 -21.93 -0.47
N ASP A 27 -5.75 -20.92 0.01
CA ASP A 27 -6.95 -21.09 0.85
C ASP A 27 -8.08 -21.78 0.06
N GLY A 28 -8.20 -21.50 -1.23
CA GLY A 28 -9.12 -22.18 -2.15
C GLY A 28 -8.80 -23.66 -2.39
N ILE A 29 -7.57 -24.11 -2.15
CA ILE A 29 -7.17 -25.52 -2.26
C ILE A 29 -7.41 -26.27 -0.93
N ASP A 30 -7.19 -25.59 0.21
CA ASP A 30 -7.39 -26.17 1.55
C ASP A 30 -8.84 -26.14 2.04
N SER A 31 -9.72 -25.33 1.42
CA SER A 31 -11.12 -25.20 1.84
C SER A 31 -11.95 -26.44 1.46
N THR A 32 -11.96 -27.42 2.36
CA THR A 32 -12.98 -28.48 2.41
C THR A 32 -14.40 -27.87 2.40
N PRO A 33 -15.38 -28.49 1.71
CA PRO A 33 -16.61 -27.84 1.26
C PRO A 33 -17.66 -27.66 2.37
N GLU A 34 -17.39 -26.81 3.37
CA GLU A 34 -18.45 -26.22 4.20
C GLU A 34 -18.81 -24.83 3.67
N SER A 35 -19.71 -24.85 2.68
CA SER A 35 -20.13 -23.79 1.78
C SER A 35 -20.86 -22.58 2.39
N LYS A 36 -20.75 -22.32 3.69
CA LYS A 36 -21.41 -21.17 4.33
C LYS A 36 -20.61 -19.86 4.35
N ASN A 37 -19.30 -19.91 4.12
CA ASN A 37 -18.43 -18.72 4.26
C ASN A 37 -17.72 -18.27 2.98
N PHE A 38 -17.93 -18.93 1.84
CA PHE A 38 -17.23 -18.59 0.59
C PHE A 38 -17.47 -17.14 0.14
N VAL A 39 -18.71 -16.64 0.27
CA VAL A 39 -19.04 -15.26 -0.08
C VAL A 39 -18.31 -14.26 0.82
N THR A 40 -18.24 -14.54 2.12
CA THR A 40 -17.49 -13.71 3.08
C THR A 40 -15.99 -13.73 2.78
N PHE A 41 -15.44 -14.91 2.46
CA PHE A 41 -14.04 -15.07 2.09
C PHE A 41 -13.67 -14.26 0.84
N VAL A 42 -14.45 -14.41 -0.24
CA VAL A 42 -14.26 -13.64 -1.47
C VAL A 42 -14.38 -12.14 -1.22
N ALA A 43 -15.32 -11.69 -0.37
CA ALA A 43 -15.49 -10.28 -0.05
C ALA A 43 -14.29 -9.68 0.71
N ILE A 44 -13.73 -10.43 1.66
CA ILE A 44 -12.54 -10.02 2.44
C ILE A 44 -11.32 -9.92 1.52
N GLU A 45 -11.07 -10.94 0.69
CA GLU A 45 -9.94 -10.98 -0.24
C GLU A 45 -10.05 -9.89 -1.32
N LEU A 46 -11.24 -9.69 -1.90
CA LEU A 46 -11.45 -8.60 -2.85
C LEU A 46 -11.22 -7.24 -2.20
N GLY A 47 -11.63 -7.09 -0.93
CA GLY A 47 -11.32 -5.92 -0.12
C GLY A 47 -9.82 -5.71 0.04
N ALA A 48 -9.06 -6.76 0.35
CA ALA A 48 -7.62 -6.70 0.52
C ALA A 48 -6.91 -6.28 -0.78
N VAL A 49 -7.34 -6.82 -1.92
CA VAL A 49 -6.82 -6.44 -3.25
C VAL A 49 -7.12 -4.97 -3.56
N LEU A 50 -8.36 -4.51 -3.33
CA LEU A 50 -8.76 -3.12 -3.57
C LEU A 50 -7.96 -2.15 -2.69
N LEU A 51 -7.78 -2.47 -1.41
CA LEU A 51 -7.00 -1.62 -0.49
C LEU A 51 -5.50 -1.65 -0.79
N SER A 52 -4.95 -2.79 -1.23
CA SER A 52 -3.57 -2.91 -1.67
C SER A 52 -3.32 -2.06 -2.93
N PHE A 53 -4.27 -2.08 -3.86
CA PHE A 53 -4.25 -1.21 -5.03
C PHE A 53 -4.33 0.27 -4.65
N LEU A 54 -5.19 0.64 -3.70
CA LEU A 54 -5.29 2.02 -3.21
C LEU A 54 -4.00 2.49 -2.52
N THR A 55 -3.32 1.59 -1.81
CA THR A 55 -2.01 1.82 -1.20
C THR A 55 -0.95 2.10 -2.27
N ALA A 56 -0.88 1.26 -3.31
CA ALA A 56 0.03 1.46 -4.44
C ALA A 56 -0.28 2.75 -5.22
N ALA A 57 -1.55 3.02 -5.50
CA ALA A 57 -2.01 4.23 -6.17
C ALA A 57 -1.66 5.49 -5.36
N SER A 58 -1.90 5.48 -4.04
CA SER A 58 -1.49 6.58 -3.16
C SER A 58 0.03 6.75 -3.12
N GLY A 59 0.79 5.65 -3.19
CA GLY A 59 2.23 5.66 -3.34
C GLY A 59 2.69 6.37 -4.60
N ALA A 60 2.08 6.04 -5.75
CA ALA A 60 2.36 6.69 -7.03
C ALA A 60 1.97 8.18 -7.02
N VAL A 61 0.78 8.51 -6.48
CA VAL A 61 0.32 9.90 -6.35
C VAL A 61 1.23 10.70 -5.43
N SER A 62 1.78 10.09 -4.38
CA SER A 62 2.72 10.76 -3.47
C SER A 62 4.04 11.16 -4.12
N MET A 63 4.40 10.56 -5.25
CA MET A 63 5.56 10.98 -6.06
C MET A 63 5.26 12.21 -6.92
N SER A 64 4.00 12.41 -7.31
CA SER A 64 3.57 13.46 -8.24
C SER A 64 3.09 14.72 -7.51
N VAL A 65 2.41 14.55 -6.37
CA VAL A 65 1.74 15.65 -5.67
C VAL A 65 2.53 16.07 -4.44
N GLN A 66 2.80 17.36 -4.25
CA GLN A 66 3.59 17.86 -3.12
C GLN A 66 2.86 17.88 -1.75
N SER A 67 1.64 17.37 -1.65
CA SER A 67 0.83 17.39 -0.42
C SER A 67 1.10 16.22 0.55
N LYS A 68 1.02 16.45 1.86
CA LYS A 68 1.13 15.38 2.88
C LYS A 68 -0.07 14.43 2.91
N ILE A 69 -1.18 14.84 2.29
CA ILE A 69 -2.44 14.07 2.22
C ILE A 69 -2.25 12.65 1.66
N PRO A 70 -1.64 12.44 0.47
CA PRO A 70 -1.41 11.10 -0.07
C PRO A 70 -0.57 10.19 0.83
N GLY A 71 0.38 10.74 1.61
CA GLY A 71 1.16 9.94 2.56
C GLY A 71 0.32 9.44 3.74
N ALA A 72 -0.55 10.29 4.30
CA ALA A 72 -1.48 9.88 5.36
C ALA A 72 -2.52 8.88 4.85
N LEU A 73 -3.06 9.10 3.65
CA LEU A 73 -4.05 8.22 3.03
C LEU A 73 -3.47 6.81 2.78
N LEU A 74 -2.21 6.76 2.34
CA LEU A 74 -1.46 5.52 2.14
C LEU A 74 -1.33 4.72 3.44
N ILE A 75 -0.96 5.37 4.54
CA ILE A 75 -0.81 4.68 5.84
C ILE A 75 -2.14 4.08 6.29
N VAL A 76 -3.24 4.83 6.19
CA VAL A 76 -4.55 4.31 6.59
C VAL A 76 -4.97 3.13 5.71
N ALA A 77 -4.75 3.23 4.39
CA ALA A 77 -5.03 2.15 3.45
C ALA A 77 -4.17 0.90 3.75
N ALA A 78 -2.88 1.08 4.04
CA ALA A 78 -1.96 -0.01 4.35
C ALA A 78 -2.33 -0.72 5.65
N ILE A 79 -2.74 0.02 6.70
CA ILE A 79 -3.19 -0.58 7.96
C ILE A 79 -4.44 -1.43 7.72
N MET A 80 -5.45 -0.88 7.05
CA MET A 80 -6.67 -1.61 6.75
C MET A 80 -6.40 -2.84 5.86
N ALA A 81 -5.52 -2.72 4.85
CA ALA A 81 -5.11 -3.84 4.00
C ALA A 81 -4.40 -4.94 4.79
N ALA A 82 -3.55 -4.58 5.77
CA ALA A 82 -2.83 -5.54 6.61
C ALA A 82 -3.76 -6.39 7.47
N PHE A 83 -4.88 -5.82 7.94
CA PHE A 83 -5.89 -6.57 8.69
C PHE A 83 -6.74 -7.48 7.79
N LEU A 84 -6.93 -7.12 6.52
CA LEU A 84 -7.84 -7.80 5.63
C LEU A 84 -7.17 -8.91 4.79
N GLY A 85 -5.90 -8.77 4.40
CA GLY A 85 -5.23 -9.67 3.44
C GLY A 85 -4.41 -10.82 4.02
N GLY A 86 -4.50 -11.08 5.32
CA GLY A 86 -3.76 -12.17 5.96
C GLY A 86 -2.25 -11.93 6.11
N PRO A 87 -1.50 -12.94 6.60
CA PRO A 87 -0.10 -12.79 7.02
C PRO A 87 0.88 -12.30 5.94
N PRO A 88 0.90 -12.86 4.71
CA PRO A 88 1.88 -12.42 3.70
C PRO A 88 1.58 -11.01 3.20
N VAL A 89 0.31 -10.62 3.10
CA VAL A 89 -0.09 -9.25 2.73
C VAL A 89 0.28 -8.27 3.84
N ALA A 90 0.09 -8.63 5.12
CA ALA A 90 0.49 -7.80 6.25
C ALA A 90 1.99 -7.46 6.24
N LEU A 91 2.84 -8.40 5.85
CA LEU A 91 4.28 -8.16 5.72
C LEU A 91 4.59 -7.10 4.65
N PHE A 92 3.98 -7.21 3.46
CA PHE A 92 4.15 -6.21 2.41
C PHE A 92 3.54 -4.86 2.81
N MET A 93 2.41 -4.86 3.50
CA MET A 93 1.79 -3.64 4.01
C MET A 93 2.63 -2.94 5.08
N ALA A 94 3.38 -3.67 5.90
CA ALA A 94 4.34 -3.08 6.82
C ALA A 94 5.45 -2.31 6.09
N VAL A 95 5.94 -2.86 4.97
CA VAL A 95 6.91 -2.16 4.11
C VAL A 95 6.27 -0.94 3.43
N ALA A 96 5.03 -1.07 2.95
CA ALA A 96 4.28 0.05 2.39
C ALA A 96 4.04 1.17 3.41
N LEU A 97 3.77 0.81 4.66
CA LEU A 97 3.59 1.73 5.78
C LEU A 97 4.89 2.48 6.11
N ALA A 98 6.03 1.79 6.10
CA ALA A 98 7.34 2.45 6.19
C ALA A 98 7.55 3.43 5.02
N GLY A 99 7.15 3.05 3.80
CA GLY A 99 7.11 3.95 2.64
C GLY A 99 6.24 5.19 2.85
N GLY A 100 5.04 5.02 3.43
CA GLY A 100 4.13 6.10 3.79
C GLY A 100 4.69 7.06 4.85
N VAL A 101 5.35 6.52 5.88
CA VAL A 101 6.04 7.32 6.89
C VAL A 101 7.17 8.13 6.27
N LEU A 102 7.98 7.52 5.38
CA LEU A 102 9.01 8.23 4.62
C LEU A 102 8.43 9.33 3.72
N VAL A 103 7.23 9.14 3.18
CA VAL A 103 6.52 10.16 2.40
C VAL A 103 6.07 11.33 3.27
N LEU A 104 5.59 11.08 4.49
CA LEU A 104 5.17 12.13 5.44
C LEU A 104 6.33 12.96 5.99
N ILE A 105 7.47 12.29 6.26
CA ILE A 105 8.67 12.92 6.81
C ILE A 105 9.49 13.62 5.71
N GLY A 106 9.39 13.16 4.46
CA GLY A 106 10.07 13.76 3.32
C GLY A 106 9.70 15.23 3.14
N ASP A 107 10.56 16.12 3.64
CA ASP A 107 10.38 17.57 3.56
C ASP A 107 10.34 18.04 2.10
N ASN A 108 9.42 18.97 1.82
CA ASN A 108 9.21 19.61 0.52
C ASN A 108 10.35 20.56 0.15
N ARG A 109 11.25 20.86 1.10
CA ARG A 109 12.33 21.84 0.93
C ARG A 109 13.40 21.50 -0.13
N GLN A 110 13.59 20.24 -0.51
CA GLN A 110 14.66 19.88 -1.45
C GLN A 110 14.25 19.82 -2.93
N GLU A 111 12.96 19.94 -3.25
CA GLU A 111 12.50 20.13 -4.65
C GLU A 111 12.25 21.61 -4.98
N GLN A 112 12.44 22.52 -4.03
CA GLN A 112 12.63 23.94 -4.34
C GLN A 112 14.10 24.11 -4.66
N GLY A 113 14.40 24.26 -5.96
CA GLY A 113 15.70 24.73 -6.41
C GLY A 113 16.15 25.94 -5.59
N ALA A 114 17.44 25.98 -5.31
CA ALA A 114 18.12 27.05 -4.60
C ALA A 114 17.58 28.44 -4.99
N PRO A 115 17.48 29.41 -4.06
CA PRO A 115 17.27 30.78 -4.45
C PRO A 115 18.42 31.18 -5.39
N VAL A 116 18.10 31.48 -6.65
CA VAL A 116 19.03 32.13 -7.57
C VAL A 116 19.40 33.45 -6.93
N GLN A 117 20.58 33.47 -6.33
CA GLN A 117 21.23 34.65 -5.78
C GLN A 117 21.42 35.65 -6.92
N LYS A 118 20.62 36.72 -6.93
CA LYS A 118 20.83 37.86 -7.83
C LYS A 118 22.17 38.50 -7.47
N ALA A 119 23.08 38.56 -8.44
CA ALA A 119 24.23 39.45 -8.44
C ALA A 119 23.90 40.70 -9.28
#